data_AF-A0A948B287-F1
#
_entry.id   AF-A0A948B287-F1
#
_cell.length_a   1.000
_cell.length_b   1.000
_cell.length_c   1.000
_cell.angle_alpha   90.00
_cell.angle_beta   90.00
_cell.angle_gamma   90.00
#
_symmetry.space_group_name_H-M   'P 1'
#
loop_
_entity.id
_entity.type
_entity.pdbx_description
1 polymer ?
#
loop_
_entity_poly.entity_id
_entity_poly.type
_entity_poly.pdbx_seq_one_letter_code
_entity_poly.pdbx_strand_id
1 'polypeptide(L)'
;MRINELKFFAAACAVLGVGLMSATAGEVTVNFTFTADDVTVENVDGYQRLRLAEGLLPHDTPGTPWLPARTVNILIPSGAEVTSMTVAGEEILFQEDVVVYPVQPPCPPSRPRPPFTQPLAAAYAMDVKTPVDLAVLGNTHTMRGYTFVSVRLNPMRAIPARREVYLAESISVTVTYNDPATTPTVASRNLDVFA
;
A
#
# COMPACT_ATOMS: atom_id res chain seq x y z
N MET A 1 -34.98 -55.71 55.21
CA MET A 1 -33.67 -55.08 54.95
C MET A 1 -33.79 -54.47 53.56
N ARG A 2 -34.18 -53.20 53.44
CA ARG A 2 -33.31 -52.03 53.10
C ARG A 2 -32.66 -52.22 51.70
N ILE A 3 -32.76 -51.37 50.66
CA ILE A 3 -32.88 -49.91 50.53
C ILE A 3 -33.03 -49.53 49.01
N ASN A 4 -33.76 -48.44 48.72
CA ASN A 4 -33.73 -47.41 47.63
C ASN A 4 -33.60 -47.78 46.14
N GLU A 5 -34.47 -47.31 45.21
CA GLU A 5 -34.72 -45.92 44.74
C GLU A 5 -33.50 -45.23 44.09
N LEU A 6 -33.45 -45.19 42.75
CA LEU A 6 -32.55 -44.33 41.98
C LEU A 6 -33.38 -43.45 41.03
N LYS A 7 -33.51 -42.18 41.41
CA LYS A 7 -34.20 -41.13 40.65
C LYS A 7 -33.28 -40.63 39.53
N PHE A 8 -33.75 -40.70 38.28
CA PHE A 8 -33.13 -40.03 37.14
C PHE A 8 -33.41 -38.52 37.23
N PHE A 9 -32.38 -37.73 37.51
CA PHE A 9 -32.43 -36.28 37.36
C PHE A 9 -32.14 -35.92 35.90
N ALA A 10 -33.14 -35.36 35.22
CA ALA A 10 -32.97 -34.76 33.90
C ALA A 10 -32.28 -33.39 34.07
N ALA A 11 -31.05 -33.27 33.59
CA ALA A 11 -30.39 -31.98 33.43
C ALA A 11 -30.83 -31.36 32.10
N ALA A 12 -31.72 -30.37 32.15
CA ALA A 12 -32.01 -29.49 31.03
C ALA A 12 -30.78 -28.62 30.76
N CYS A 13 -29.98 -29.00 29.77
CA CYS A 13 -28.88 -28.19 29.27
C CYS A 13 -29.49 -27.09 28.39
N ALA A 14 -29.61 -25.89 28.95
CA ALA A 14 -30.01 -24.69 28.22
C ALA A 14 -28.94 -24.39 27.16
N VAL A 15 -29.26 -24.65 25.89
CA VAL A 15 -28.43 -24.24 24.76
C VAL A 15 -28.57 -22.72 24.62
N LEU A 16 -27.61 -21.98 25.19
CA LEU A 16 -27.37 -20.58 24.84
C LEU A 16 -26.97 -20.54 23.37
N GLY A 17 -27.90 -20.11 22.52
CA GLY A 17 -27.64 -19.82 21.11
C GLY A 17 -26.66 -18.66 21.01
N VAL A 18 -25.37 -18.96 20.93
CA VAL A 18 -24.37 -18.02 20.46
C VAL A 18 -24.61 -17.85 18.97
N GLY A 19 -25.27 -16.76 18.60
CA GLY A 19 -25.38 -16.34 17.20
C GLY A 19 -23.97 -16.11 16.67
N LEU A 20 -23.46 -17.04 15.86
CA LEU A 20 -22.27 -16.81 15.05
C LEU A 20 -22.63 -15.73 14.04
N MET A 21 -22.25 -14.48 14.33
CA MET A 21 -22.15 -13.47 13.27
C MET A 21 -20.98 -13.89 12.39
N SER A 22 -21.28 -14.56 11.27
CA SER A 22 -20.29 -14.84 10.24
C SER A 22 -19.89 -13.51 9.59
N ALA A 23 -18.70 -13.02 9.90
CA ALA A 23 -18.05 -12.01 9.07
C ALA A 23 -17.76 -12.67 7.71
N THR A 24 -18.39 -12.17 6.65
CA THR A 24 -18.03 -12.55 5.28
C THR A 24 -16.75 -11.78 4.91
N ALA A 25 -15.69 -12.53 4.62
CA ALA A 25 -14.45 -11.96 4.09
C ALA A 25 -14.61 -11.80 2.57
N GLY A 26 -14.32 -10.60 2.06
CA GLY A 26 -14.31 -10.27 0.65
C GLY A 26 -12.90 -9.90 0.17
N GLU A 27 -12.71 -9.91 -1.14
CA GLU A 27 -11.44 -9.54 -1.78
C GLU A 27 -11.69 -8.63 -2.99
N VAL A 28 -10.86 -7.60 -3.14
CA VAL A 28 -10.82 -6.73 -4.31
C VAL A 28 -9.41 -6.74 -4.87
N THR A 29 -9.28 -7.06 -6.16
CA THR A 29 -8.00 -7.04 -6.88
C THR A 29 -7.98 -5.93 -7.92
N VAL A 30 -6.94 -5.11 -7.90
CA VAL A 30 -6.74 -4.01 -8.86
C VAL A 30 -5.35 -4.14 -9.47
N ASN A 31 -5.28 -4.03 -10.80
CA ASN A 31 -4.03 -4.11 -11.55
C ASN A 31 -3.61 -2.72 -12.02
N PHE A 32 -2.35 -2.39 -11.80
CA PHE A 32 -1.71 -1.17 -12.25
C PHE A 32 -0.62 -1.51 -13.25
N THR A 33 -0.51 -0.70 -14.30
CA THR A 33 0.49 -0.86 -15.35
C THR A 33 1.34 0.40 -15.44
N PHE A 34 2.63 0.21 -15.59
CA PHE A 34 3.62 1.27 -15.76
C PHE A 34 4.52 0.91 -16.94
N THR A 35 4.85 1.90 -17.75
CA THR A 35 5.71 1.72 -18.92
C THR A 35 6.93 2.60 -18.82
N ALA A 36 7.97 2.30 -19.60
CA ALA A 36 9.16 3.14 -19.67
C ALA A 36 8.84 4.59 -20.10
N ASP A 37 7.81 4.77 -20.93
CA ASP A 37 7.35 6.08 -21.41
C ASP A 37 6.75 6.95 -20.28
N ASP A 38 6.29 6.32 -19.19
CA ASP A 38 5.82 7.02 -17.99
C ASP A 38 6.97 7.57 -17.14
N VAL A 39 8.21 7.15 -17.40
CA VAL A 39 9.39 7.51 -16.62
C VAL A 39 10.23 8.54 -17.37
N THR A 40 10.38 9.71 -16.77
CA THR A 40 11.30 10.75 -17.24
C THR A 40 12.57 10.73 -16.40
N VAL A 41 13.72 10.81 -17.10
CA VAL A 41 15.05 10.74 -16.51
C VAL A 41 15.77 12.05 -16.76
N GLU A 42 16.32 12.65 -15.71
CA GLU A 42 17.03 13.92 -15.76
C GLU A 42 18.40 13.81 -15.09
N ASN A 43 19.45 14.29 -15.77
CA ASN A 43 20.78 14.38 -15.18
C ASN A 43 20.92 15.66 -14.35
N VAL A 44 21.17 15.51 -13.05
CA VAL A 44 21.34 16.63 -12.11
C VAL A 44 22.60 16.40 -11.28
N ASP A 45 23.56 17.31 -11.39
CA ASP A 45 24.82 17.29 -10.61
C ASP A 45 25.58 15.95 -10.68
N GLY A 46 25.51 15.26 -11.83
CA GLY A 46 26.16 13.96 -12.04
C GLY A 46 25.35 12.74 -11.56
N TYR A 47 24.11 12.94 -11.14
CA TYR A 47 23.18 11.89 -10.73
C TYR A 47 21.95 11.81 -11.65
N GLN A 48 21.30 10.65 -11.66
CA GLN A 48 20.07 10.43 -12.42
C GLN A 48 18.84 10.63 -11.52
N ARG A 49 18.03 11.63 -11.84
CA ARG A 49 16.76 11.92 -11.18
C ARG A 49 15.61 11.34 -11.99
N LEU A 50 14.91 10.38 -11.38
CA LEU A 50 13.77 9.69 -11.97
C LEU A 50 12.46 10.39 -11.56
N ARG A 51 11.53 10.54 -12.51
CA ARG A 51 10.17 11.00 -12.22
C ARG A 51 9.17 10.13 -12.97
N LEU A 52 8.08 9.80 -12.31
CA LEU A 52 6.99 9.03 -12.89
C LEU A 52 5.83 9.97 -13.25
N ALA A 53 5.16 9.72 -14.37
CA ALA A 53 3.90 10.37 -14.72
C ALA A 53 2.86 10.14 -13.61
N GLU A 54 2.22 11.21 -13.14
CA GLU A 54 1.33 11.19 -11.97
C GLU A 54 1.97 10.62 -10.68
N GLY A 55 3.30 10.54 -10.67
CA GLY A 55 4.08 10.09 -9.52
C GLY A 55 4.20 11.17 -8.45
N LEU A 56 4.28 10.71 -7.22
CA LEU A 56 4.64 11.50 -6.06
C LEU A 56 6.15 11.61 -5.96
N LEU A 57 6.59 12.75 -5.41
CA LEU A 57 7.98 12.94 -5.02
C LEU A 57 8.31 11.95 -3.89
N PRO A 58 9.55 11.43 -3.82
CA PRO A 58 9.97 10.58 -2.72
C PRO A 58 9.85 11.34 -1.40
N HIS A 59 9.26 10.69 -0.40
CA HIS A 59 9.15 11.20 0.98
C HIS A 59 10.10 10.48 1.94
N ASP A 60 11.15 9.85 1.39
CA ASP A 60 12.08 9.04 2.15
C ASP A 60 13.15 9.93 2.84
N THR A 61 13.99 9.30 3.65
CA THR A 61 15.04 9.99 4.42
C THR A 61 16.00 10.75 3.49
N PRO A 62 16.34 12.02 3.77
CA PRO A 62 17.34 12.74 2.98
C PRO A 62 18.65 11.96 2.83
N GLY A 63 19.19 11.95 1.62
CA GLY A 63 20.37 11.16 1.26
C GLY A 63 20.09 9.72 0.81
N THR A 64 18.85 9.20 0.86
CA THR A 64 18.50 7.93 0.21
C THR A 64 18.27 8.10 -1.29
N PRO A 65 18.22 7.02 -2.09
CA PRO A 65 17.89 7.11 -3.52
C PRO A 65 16.51 7.75 -3.79
N TRP A 66 16.45 8.68 -4.73
CA TRP A 66 15.23 9.31 -5.24
C TRP A 66 14.47 8.35 -6.14
N LEU A 67 13.44 7.72 -5.59
CA LEU A 67 12.61 6.75 -6.30
C LEU A 67 11.14 7.18 -6.28
N PRO A 68 10.54 7.53 -7.43
CA PRO A 68 9.16 7.99 -7.48
C PRO A 68 8.19 6.86 -7.14
N ALA A 69 7.12 7.22 -6.43
CA ALA A 69 6.04 6.32 -6.03
C ALA A 69 4.70 6.86 -6.54
N ARG A 70 3.63 6.06 -6.49
CA ARG A 70 2.27 6.50 -6.82
C ARG A 70 1.31 6.05 -5.72
N THR A 71 0.51 6.96 -5.19
CA THR A 71 -0.54 6.59 -4.24
C THR A 71 -1.87 6.46 -4.96
N VAL A 72 -2.55 5.35 -4.74
CA VAL A 72 -3.86 5.02 -5.33
C VAL A 72 -4.87 4.76 -4.23
N ASN A 73 -6.15 5.01 -4.52
CA ASN A 73 -7.25 4.71 -3.60
C ASN A 73 -8.04 3.53 -4.16
N ILE A 74 -8.11 2.42 -3.41
CA ILE A 74 -8.89 1.25 -3.78
C ILE A 74 -10.22 1.31 -3.04
N LEU A 75 -11.32 1.32 -3.79
CA LEU A 75 -12.66 1.31 -3.22
C LEU A 75 -13.00 -0.07 -2.65
N ILE A 76 -13.46 -0.10 -1.41
CA ILE A 76 -13.98 -1.29 -0.75
C ILE A 76 -15.43 -1.05 -0.33
N PRO A 77 -16.22 -2.11 -0.02
CA PRO A 77 -17.57 -1.92 0.46
C PRO A 77 -17.62 -0.94 1.63
N SER A 78 -18.67 -0.12 1.66
CA SER A 78 -18.83 0.91 2.68
C SER A 78 -18.77 0.29 4.07
N GLY A 79 -17.93 0.81 4.95
CA GLY A 79 -17.75 0.32 6.32
C GLY A 79 -16.92 -0.96 6.45
N ALA A 80 -16.41 -1.52 5.35
CA ALA A 80 -15.55 -2.69 5.41
C ALA A 80 -14.20 -2.37 6.08
N GLU A 81 -13.66 -3.37 6.80
CA GLU A 81 -12.38 -3.27 7.48
C GLU A 81 -11.34 -4.11 6.74
N VAL A 82 -10.22 -3.49 6.34
CA VAL A 82 -9.13 -4.19 5.65
C VAL A 82 -8.42 -5.11 6.63
N THR A 83 -8.28 -6.38 6.25
CA THR A 83 -7.61 -7.41 7.07
C THR A 83 -6.19 -7.68 6.59
N SER A 84 -5.97 -7.68 5.28
CA SER A 84 -4.65 -7.90 4.69
C SER A 84 -4.56 -7.33 3.28
N MET A 85 -3.32 -7.22 2.79
CA MET A 85 -3.02 -6.87 1.41
C MET A 85 -1.95 -7.83 0.91
N THR A 86 -2.18 -8.40 -0.29
CA THR A 86 -1.17 -9.14 -1.03
C THR A 86 -0.84 -8.40 -2.32
N VAL A 87 0.40 -8.52 -2.74
CA VAL A 87 0.94 -7.76 -3.87
C VAL A 87 1.76 -8.71 -4.73
N ALA A 88 1.52 -8.69 -6.03
CA ALA A 88 2.32 -9.37 -7.02
C ALA A 88 2.74 -8.36 -8.10
N GLY A 89 3.91 -8.54 -8.69
CA GLY A 89 4.34 -7.69 -9.78
C GLY A 89 5.51 -8.29 -10.53
N GLU A 90 5.68 -7.84 -11.77
CA GLU A 90 6.79 -8.18 -12.64
C GLU A 90 7.69 -6.97 -12.81
N GLU A 91 8.98 -7.15 -12.56
CA GLU A 91 9.99 -6.10 -12.62
C GLU A 91 10.99 -6.38 -13.74
N ILE A 92 11.26 -5.35 -14.55
CA ILE A 92 12.32 -5.37 -15.56
C ILE A 92 13.48 -4.49 -15.12
N LEU A 93 14.68 -4.80 -15.60
CA LEU A 93 15.81 -3.88 -15.49
C LEU A 93 15.53 -2.68 -16.41
N PHE A 94 15.38 -1.51 -15.81
CA PHE A 94 15.11 -0.27 -16.53
C PHE A 94 16.40 0.43 -16.95
N GLN A 95 17.39 0.47 -16.05
CA GLN A 95 18.67 1.12 -16.31
C GLN A 95 19.78 0.51 -15.45
N GLU A 96 20.99 0.44 -15.99
CA GLU A 96 22.22 0.00 -15.31
C GLU A 96 23.28 1.10 -15.33
N ASP A 97 24.35 0.93 -14.54
CA ASP A 97 25.46 1.88 -14.41
C ASP A 97 25.07 3.31 -14.00
N VAL A 98 23.97 3.45 -13.26
CA VAL A 98 23.47 4.75 -12.80
C VAL A 98 23.52 4.96 -11.30
N VAL A 99 23.90 6.18 -10.91
CA VAL A 99 23.76 6.65 -9.53
C VAL A 99 22.50 7.50 -9.45
N VAL A 100 21.49 6.97 -8.76
CA VAL A 100 20.22 7.68 -8.53
C VAL A 100 20.49 8.95 -7.72
N TYR A 101 19.72 10.00 -7.98
CA TYR A 101 19.80 11.26 -7.26
C TYR A 101 19.45 11.09 -5.78
N PRO A 102 20.17 11.71 -4.82
CA PRO A 102 19.81 11.61 -3.40
C PRO A 102 18.62 12.49 -3.04
N VAL A 103 17.69 11.96 -2.24
CA VAL A 103 16.56 12.71 -1.68
C VAL A 103 17.06 13.92 -0.93
N GLN A 104 16.46 15.07 -1.21
CA GLN A 104 16.81 16.35 -0.56
C GLN A 104 15.77 16.67 0.52
N PRO A 105 16.17 17.35 1.60
CA PRO A 105 15.23 17.77 2.64
C PRO A 105 14.16 18.71 2.07
N PRO A 106 12.90 18.59 2.50
CA PRO A 106 11.84 19.49 2.08
C PRO A 106 12.16 20.92 2.51
N CYS A 107 11.99 21.87 1.58
CA CYS A 107 12.25 23.28 1.83
C CYS A 107 11.06 24.13 1.34
N PRO A 108 10.43 24.94 2.23
CA PRO A 108 9.39 25.87 1.81
C PRO A 108 9.93 26.89 0.79
N PRO A 109 9.13 27.32 -0.20
CA PRO A 109 9.58 28.29 -1.21
C PRO A 109 10.05 29.63 -0.62
N SER A 110 9.58 29.99 0.57
CA SER A 110 9.92 31.23 1.27
C SER A 110 11.23 31.18 2.05
N ARG A 111 11.91 30.02 2.11
CA ARG A 111 13.17 29.83 2.82
C ARG A 111 14.31 29.62 1.83
N PRO A 112 15.55 30.04 2.17
CA PRO A 112 16.70 29.69 1.36
C PRO A 112 16.85 28.17 1.29
N ARG A 113 17.17 27.65 0.09
CA ARG A 113 17.36 26.22 -0.11
C ARG A 113 18.52 25.73 0.75
N PRO A 114 18.37 24.63 1.51
CA PRO A 114 19.47 24.03 2.25
C PRO A 114 20.59 23.58 1.30
N PRO A 115 21.82 23.39 1.82
CA PRO A 115 22.91 22.83 1.03
C PRO A 115 22.52 21.44 0.49
N PHE A 116 23.12 21.08 -0.63
CA PHE A 116 22.91 19.78 -1.25
C PHE A 116 23.27 18.65 -0.28
N THR A 117 22.32 17.75 -0.04
CA THR A 117 22.50 16.55 0.77
C THR A 117 23.15 15.47 -0.07
N GLN A 118 24.34 15.04 0.35
CA GLN A 118 25.10 13.99 -0.33
C GLN A 118 24.44 12.61 -0.14
N PRO A 119 24.72 11.66 -1.06
CA PRO A 119 24.31 10.27 -0.91
C PRO A 119 24.72 9.69 0.45
N LEU A 120 23.76 9.11 1.17
CA LEU A 120 24.04 8.43 2.42
C LEU A 120 24.77 7.12 2.11
N ALA A 121 26.03 7.01 2.52
CA ALA A 121 26.87 5.85 2.22
C ALA A 121 26.21 4.51 2.55
N ALA A 122 25.53 4.43 3.71
CA ALA A 122 24.81 3.22 4.11
C ALA A 122 23.66 2.87 3.16
N ALA A 123 22.92 3.85 2.64
CA ALA A 123 21.81 3.61 1.71
C ALA A 123 22.32 3.22 0.31
N TYR A 124 23.42 3.82 -0.14
CA TYR A 124 24.01 3.55 -1.45
C TYR A 124 24.87 2.29 -1.49
N ALA A 125 25.24 1.74 -0.33
CA ALA A 125 25.93 0.45 -0.21
C ALA A 125 24.96 -0.75 -0.11
N MET A 126 23.64 -0.53 -0.14
CA MET A 126 22.66 -1.61 -0.04
C MET A 126 22.64 -2.46 -1.31
N ASP A 127 22.83 -3.77 -1.16
CA ASP A 127 22.71 -4.77 -2.24
C ASP A 127 21.31 -5.41 -2.29
N VAL A 128 20.29 -4.66 -1.85
CA VAL A 128 18.90 -5.10 -1.80
C VAL A 128 18.05 -4.05 -2.50
N LYS A 129 17.03 -4.52 -3.23
CA LYS A 129 16.05 -3.64 -3.89
C LYS A 129 15.38 -2.75 -2.85
N THR A 130 15.50 -1.44 -3.06
CA THR A 130 14.92 -0.39 -2.22
C THR A 130 13.96 0.45 -3.06
N PRO A 131 12.75 0.78 -2.57
CA PRO A 131 12.08 0.22 -1.39
C PRO A 131 11.97 -1.31 -1.42
N VAL A 132 11.78 -1.97 -0.27
CA VAL A 132 11.67 -3.45 -0.21
C VAL A 132 10.31 -3.93 -0.71
N ASP A 133 9.26 -3.18 -0.43
CA ASP A 133 7.89 -3.55 -0.79
C ASP A 133 7.46 -2.89 -2.11
N LEU A 134 6.84 -3.68 -3.01
CA LEU A 134 6.24 -3.16 -4.25
C LEU A 134 5.04 -2.27 -3.99
N ALA A 135 4.30 -2.53 -2.90
CA ALA A 135 3.27 -1.64 -2.43
C ALA A 135 3.16 -1.68 -0.90
N VAL A 136 2.79 -0.54 -0.32
CA VAL A 136 2.61 -0.37 1.13
C VAL A 136 1.17 0.04 1.39
N LEU A 137 0.50 -0.71 2.27
CA LEU A 137 -0.86 -0.42 2.70
C LEU A 137 -0.85 0.86 3.54
N GLY A 138 -1.67 1.82 3.14
CA GLY A 138 -1.92 3.05 3.87
C GLY A 138 -3.16 2.96 4.74
N ASN A 139 -3.75 4.11 5.03
CA ASN A 139 -4.92 4.20 5.90
C ASN A 139 -6.22 3.94 5.14
N THR A 140 -7.22 3.44 5.86
CA THR A 140 -8.61 3.40 5.41
C THR A 140 -9.27 4.76 5.65
N HIS A 141 -10.02 5.22 4.66
CA HIS A 141 -10.71 6.49 4.67
C HIS A 141 -12.17 6.28 4.28
N THR A 142 -13.05 7.13 4.83
CA THR A 142 -14.47 7.14 4.47
C THR A 142 -14.86 8.54 4.02
N MET A 143 -15.44 8.65 2.82
CA MET A 143 -15.91 9.92 2.26
C MET A 143 -17.28 9.72 1.62
N ARG A 144 -18.27 10.51 2.07
CA ARG A 144 -19.64 10.50 1.53
C ARG A 144 -20.35 9.13 1.53
N GLY A 145 -19.95 8.24 2.45
CA GLY A 145 -20.49 6.88 2.54
C GLY A 145 -19.72 5.86 1.69
N TYR A 146 -18.65 6.24 1.01
CA TYR A 146 -17.71 5.32 0.36
C TYR A 146 -16.52 5.09 1.26
N THR A 147 -16.05 3.84 1.35
CA THR A 147 -14.82 3.49 2.06
C THR A 147 -13.74 3.12 1.04
N PHE A 148 -12.56 3.70 1.18
CA PHE A 148 -11.42 3.39 0.33
C PHE A 148 -10.15 3.26 1.16
N VAL A 149 -9.24 2.44 0.68
CA VAL A 149 -7.92 2.28 1.28
C VAL A 149 -6.86 2.92 0.39
N SER A 150 -6.01 3.74 0.99
CA SER A 150 -4.85 4.31 0.31
C SER A 150 -3.77 3.23 0.19
N VAL A 151 -3.19 3.05 -1.00
CA VAL A 151 -2.06 2.15 -1.23
C VAL A 151 -0.95 2.92 -1.92
N ARG A 152 0.26 2.91 -1.36
CA ARG A 152 1.47 3.46 -2.00
C ARG A 152 2.10 2.38 -2.85
N LEU A 153 2.08 2.55 -4.17
CA LEU A 153 2.78 1.72 -5.15
C LEU A 153 4.20 2.26 -5.34
N ASN A 154 5.19 1.37 -5.37
CA ASN A 154 6.60 1.67 -5.62
C ASN A 154 7.04 1.00 -6.94
N PRO A 155 6.65 1.54 -8.10
CA PRO A 155 7.01 0.94 -9.39
C PRO A 155 8.48 1.12 -9.73
N MET A 156 9.14 2.16 -9.21
CA MET A 156 10.59 2.35 -9.38
C MET A 156 11.32 1.87 -8.15
N ARG A 157 12.23 0.91 -8.35
CA ARG A 157 13.06 0.34 -7.28
C ARG A 157 14.50 0.27 -7.74
N ALA A 158 15.46 0.39 -6.84
CA ALA A 158 16.87 0.33 -7.21
C ALA A 158 17.64 -0.62 -6.30
N ILE A 159 18.72 -1.20 -6.83
CA ILE A 159 19.78 -1.82 -6.05
C ILE A 159 20.97 -0.86 -6.08
N PRO A 160 21.12 0.02 -5.07
CA PRO A 160 22.09 1.11 -5.14
C PRO A 160 23.54 0.64 -5.26
N ALA A 161 23.90 -0.46 -4.58
CA ALA A 161 25.25 -1.02 -4.63
C ALA A 161 25.65 -1.49 -6.05
N ARG A 162 24.67 -1.96 -6.83
CA ARG A 162 24.86 -2.43 -8.21
C ARG A 162 24.64 -1.35 -9.26
N ARG A 163 24.12 -0.18 -8.86
CA ARG A 163 23.75 0.91 -9.78
C ARG A 163 22.70 0.51 -10.80
N GLU A 164 21.79 -0.35 -10.37
CA GLU A 164 20.69 -0.89 -11.16
C GLU A 164 19.37 -0.27 -10.71
N VAL A 165 18.54 0.13 -11.67
CA VAL A 165 17.18 0.62 -11.48
C VAL A 165 16.23 -0.33 -12.20
N TYR A 166 15.17 -0.70 -11.51
CA TYR A 166 14.14 -1.60 -11.94
C TYR A 166 12.80 -0.86 -12.03
N LEU A 167 12.00 -1.24 -13.03
CA LEU A 167 10.63 -0.79 -13.23
C LEU A 167 9.70 -1.98 -13.08
N ALA A 168 8.71 -1.88 -12.19
CA ALA A 168 7.61 -2.82 -12.13
C ALA A 168 6.58 -2.47 -13.21
N GLU A 169 6.53 -3.25 -14.30
CA GLU A 169 5.61 -2.99 -15.42
C GLU A 169 4.16 -3.29 -15.04
N SER A 170 3.97 -4.23 -14.13
CA SER A 170 2.67 -4.57 -13.56
C SER A 170 2.75 -4.71 -12.05
N ILE A 171 1.76 -4.14 -11.36
CA ILE A 171 1.55 -4.33 -9.92
C ILE A 171 0.09 -4.72 -9.71
N SER A 172 -0.15 -5.94 -9.27
CA SER A 172 -1.44 -6.45 -8.85
C SER A 172 -1.56 -6.34 -7.34
N VAL A 173 -2.55 -5.59 -6.89
CA VAL A 173 -2.85 -5.42 -5.46
C VAL A 173 -4.17 -6.09 -5.15
N THR A 174 -4.14 -7.07 -4.26
CA THR A 174 -5.34 -7.73 -3.73
C THR A 174 -5.52 -7.33 -2.28
N VAL A 175 -6.62 -6.65 -2.00
CA VAL A 175 -7.03 -6.23 -0.66
C VAL A 175 -8.10 -7.19 -0.15
N THR A 176 -7.82 -7.84 0.98
CA THR A 176 -8.80 -8.65 1.70
C THR A 176 -9.42 -7.81 2.81
N TYR A 177 -10.73 -7.91 2.97
CA TYR A 177 -11.48 -7.15 3.97
C TYR A 177 -12.62 -7.97 4.57
N ASN A 178 -13.08 -7.56 5.74
CA ASN A 178 -14.32 -8.06 6.32
C ASN A 178 -15.44 -7.08 6.02
N ASP A 179 -16.60 -7.60 5.61
CA ASP A 179 -17.80 -6.78 5.49
C ASP A 179 -18.19 -6.17 6.84
N PRO A 180 -18.76 -4.95 6.85
CA PRO A 180 -19.24 -4.35 8.09
C PRO A 180 -20.35 -5.19 8.71
N ALA A 181 -20.41 -5.23 10.04
CA ALA A 181 -21.53 -5.82 10.78
C ALA A 181 -22.89 -5.15 10.45
N THR A 182 -22.86 -3.91 9.94
CA THR A 182 -24.03 -3.16 9.46
C THR A 182 -23.66 -2.42 8.19
N THR A 183 -24.32 -2.70 7.06
CA THR A 183 -24.13 -1.96 5.81
C THR A 183 -24.45 -0.47 6.03
N PRO A 184 -23.50 0.46 5.84
CA PRO A 184 -23.79 1.88 5.94
C PRO A 184 -24.70 2.29 4.77
N THR A 185 -25.79 2.98 5.08
CA THR A 185 -26.70 3.51 4.05
C THR A 185 -26.03 4.67 3.32
N VAL A 186 -25.60 4.44 2.07
CA VAL A 186 -25.17 5.52 1.18
C VAL A 186 -26.39 6.33 0.79
N ALA A 187 -26.39 7.64 1.11
CA ALA A 187 -27.49 8.52 0.73
C ALA A 187 -27.60 8.60 -0.80
N SER A 188 -28.80 8.48 -1.34
CA SER A 188 -29.09 8.44 -2.78
C SER A 188 -28.46 9.59 -3.57
N ARG A 189 -28.38 10.79 -2.98
CA ARG A 189 -27.70 11.98 -3.56
C ARG A 189 -26.20 11.81 -3.86
N ASN A 190 -25.56 10.77 -3.33
CA ASN A 190 -24.13 10.51 -3.51
C ASN A 190 -23.84 9.41 -4.56
N LEU A 191 -24.87 8.80 -5.15
CA LEU A 191 -24.72 7.76 -6.17
C LEU A 191 -24.35 8.34 -7.55
N ASP A 192 -24.75 9.58 -7.85
CA ASP A 192 -24.55 10.22 -9.16
C ASP A 192 -23.15 10.84 -9.37
N VAL A 193 -22.23 10.68 -8.41
CA VAL A 193 -20.94 11.40 -8.41
C VAL A 193 -19.87 10.72 -9.28
N PHE A 194 -20.11 9.49 -9.74
CA PHE A 194 -19.12 8.69 -10.48
C PHE A 194 -19.68 7.99 -11.74
N ALA A 195 -20.82 8.46 -12.27
CA ALA A 195 -21.37 8.00 -13.55
C ALA A 195 -20.78 8.80 -14.73
#